data_AF-A0A917AKZ8-F1
#
_entry.id   AF-A0A917AKZ8-F1
#
_cell.length_a   1.000
_cell.length_b   1.000
_cell.length_c   1.000
_cell.angle_alpha   90.00
_cell.angle_beta   90.00
_cell.angle_gamma   90.00
#
_symmetry.space_group_name_H-M   'P 1'
#
loop_
_entity.id
_entity.type
_entity.pdbx_description
1 polymer ?
#
loop_
_entity_poly.entity_id
_entity_poly.type
_entity_poly.pdbx_seq_one_letter_code
_entity_poly.pdbx_strand_id
1 'polypeptide(L)'
;MKKLIASFFVFALSLTAIYAPSASAVGDSRADVFETNNILYNKITVTKSLHNDPSSLAVVNYVSPVQNVKVVNAAFLINSYKGHKWVRLPGEELTSNWYEHKLVLQNRAMIDTGFNASNATLKVSDKRNLYHTAVPQSSEGIPGTVSPQTVDVRQAWYEIETWLGRKWIGYQLR
;
A
#
# COMPACT_ATOMS: atom_id res chain seq x y z
N MET A 1 29.35 6.09 -7.85
CA MET A 1 29.33 5.34 -6.58
C MET A 1 27.89 4.96 -6.26
N LYS A 2 27.50 3.69 -6.39
CA LYS A 2 26.13 3.23 -6.10
C LYS A 2 26.03 2.98 -4.59
N LYS A 3 25.24 3.79 -3.87
CA LYS A 3 24.98 3.57 -2.43
C LYS A 3 24.01 2.40 -2.28
N LEU A 4 24.51 1.25 -1.86
CA LEU A 4 23.68 0.13 -1.39
C LEU A 4 23.06 0.54 -0.05
N ILE A 5 21.76 0.78 -0.01
CA ILE A 5 21.02 0.91 1.24
C ILE A 5 20.84 -0.50 1.78
N ALA A 6 21.59 -0.86 2.81
CA ALA A 6 21.46 -2.14 3.49
C ALA A 6 20.16 -2.12 4.32
N SER A 7 19.10 -2.75 3.82
CA SER A 7 17.91 -3.05 4.62
C SER A 7 18.17 -4.33 5.42
N PHE A 8 18.06 -4.26 6.74
CA PHE A 8 18.17 -5.41 7.64
C PHE A 8 16.79 -6.08 7.81
N PHE A 9 16.73 -7.40 7.67
CA PHE A 9 15.52 -8.21 7.78
C PHE A 9 15.68 -9.29 8.85
N VAL A 10 14.64 -9.48 9.66
CA VAL A 10 14.67 -10.41 10.81
C VAL A 10 13.86 -11.65 10.46
N PHE A 11 14.52 -12.81 10.44
CA PHE A 11 13.87 -14.10 10.20
C PHE A 11 13.07 -14.51 11.45
N ALA A 12 11.77 -14.82 11.30
CA ALA A 12 10.98 -15.38 12.39
C ALA A 12 10.20 -16.61 11.93
N LEU A 13 10.04 -17.56 12.85
CA LEU A 13 9.31 -18.82 12.69
C LEU A 13 7.80 -18.54 12.70
N SER A 14 7.06 -18.92 11.65
CA SER A 14 5.61 -18.69 11.56
C SER A 14 4.80 -19.88 12.12
N LEU A 15 3.83 -19.59 12.98
CA LEU A 15 2.79 -20.54 13.39
C LEU A 15 1.54 -20.33 12.53
N THR A 16 0.98 -21.40 11.98
CA THR A 16 -0.24 -21.36 11.16
C THR A 16 -1.48 -21.26 12.04
N ALA A 17 -2.07 -20.06 12.15
CA ALA A 17 -3.35 -19.85 12.81
C ALA A 17 -4.52 -20.02 11.81
N ILE A 18 -5.49 -20.85 12.19
CA ILE A 18 -6.75 -21.11 11.48
C ILE A 18 -7.72 -19.95 11.78
N TYR A 19 -8.28 -19.35 10.71
CA TYR A 19 -9.28 -18.27 10.70
C TYR A 19 -8.95 -17.01 11.52
N ALA A 20 -8.28 -16.05 10.89
CA ALA A 20 -8.27 -14.65 11.33
C ALA A 20 -8.63 -13.72 10.16
N PRO A 21 -9.31 -12.58 10.41
CA PRO A 21 -9.49 -11.54 9.41
C PRO A 21 -8.14 -11.03 8.91
N SER A 22 -8.08 -10.60 7.64
CA SER A 22 -6.93 -10.07 6.90
C SER A 22 -5.90 -9.40 7.81
N ALA A 23 -4.61 -9.73 7.64
CA ALA A 23 -3.51 -9.37 8.53
C ALA A 23 -3.67 -7.94 9.10
N SER A 24 -4.16 -7.86 10.33
CA SER A 24 -4.47 -6.59 10.97
C SER A 24 -3.15 -5.94 11.40
N ALA A 25 -2.67 -4.98 10.62
CA ALA A 25 -1.66 -4.06 11.14
C ALA A 25 -2.24 -3.31 12.35
N VAL A 26 -1.44 -3.02 13.36
CA VAL A 26 -1.88 -2.20 14.49
C VAL A 26 -2.06 -0.74 14.02
N GLY A 27 -3.07 -0.06 14.58
CA GLY A 27 -3.41 1.36 14.33
C GLY A 27 -2.19 2.26 14.33
N ASP A 28 -1.73 2.69 13.15
CA ASP A 28 -0.47 3.42 13.03
C ASP A 28 -0.61 4.56 12.01
N SER A 29 -0.77 5.78 12.55
CA SER A 29 -0.79 7.04 11.80
C SER A 29 0.51 7.36 11.06
N ARG A 30 1.49 6.44 11.07
CA ARG A 30 2.79 6.55 10.38
C ARG A 30 2.79 5.90 8.99
N ALA A 31 1.60 5.69 8.41
CA ALA A 31 1.47 5.18 7.05
C ALA A 31 1.87 6.23 5.99
N ASP A 32 2.11 7.49 6.37
CA ASP A 32 2.48 8.54 5.44
C ASP A 32 3.68 8.14 4.57
N VAL A 33 3.62 8.60 3.33
CA VAL A 33 4.68 8.44 2.33
C VAL A 33 5.30 9.80 2.05
N PHE A 34 6.46 9.78 1.40
CA PHE A 34 7.08 11.00 0.88
C PHE A 34 7.79 10.69 -0.43
N GLU A 35 7.81 11.67 -1.34
CA GLU A 35 8.55 11.57 -2.60
C GLU A 35 9.96 12.16 -2.49
N THR A 36 10.96 11.44 -3.00
CA THR A 36 12.30 12.00 -3.26
C THR A 36 12.86 11.43 -4.55
N ASN A 37 13.42 12.30 -5.40
CA ASN A 37 13.96 11.92 -6.72
C ASN A 37 12.97 11.12 -7.58
N ASN A 38 11.70 11.51 -7.59
CA ASN A 38 10.63 10.79 -8.29
C ASN A 38 10.51 9.33 -7.85
N ILE A 39 10.76 9.03 -6.57
CA ILE A 39 10.55 7.72 -5.98
C ILE A 39 9.76 7.92 -4.69
N LEU A 40 8.70 7.14 -4.55
CA LEU A 40 7.84 7.17 -3.37
C LEU A 40 8.43 6.27 -2.29
N TYR A 41 8.51 6.78 -1.06
CA TYR A 41 9.01 6.03 0.08
C TYR A 41 8.02 6.07 1.23
N ASN A 42 8.01 5.00 2.03
CA ASN A 42 7.40 5.00 3.35
C ASN A 42 8.50 4.87 4.40
N LYS A 43 8.42 5.69 5.46
CA LYS A 43 9.38 5.64 6.57
C LYS A 43 8.90 4.65 7.63
N ILE A 44 9.57 3.51 7.68
CA ILE A 44 9.33 2.49 8.70
C ILE A 44 9.96 2.98 10.00
N THR A 45 9.16 3.24 11.04
CA THR A 45 9.65 3.65 12.37
C THR A 45 9.43 2.59 13.44
N VAL A 46 8.60 1.59 13.14
CA VAL A 46 8.34 0.39 13.95
C VAL A 46 8.46 -0.82 13.04
N THR A 47 8.87 -1.97 13.60
CA THR A 47 8.97 -3.21 12.83
C THR A 47 7.64 -3.52 12.12
N LYS A 48 7.70 -3.83 10.83
CA LYS A 48 6.51 -4.23 10.03
C LYS A 48 6.65 -5.65 9.53
N SER A 49 5.60 -6.45 9.67
CA SER A 49 5.49 -7.77 9.04
C SER A 49 5.44 -7.64 7.52
N LEU A 50 6.18 -8.49 6.83
CA LEU A 50 6.10 -8.66 5.38
C LEU A 50 5.12 -9.78 5.03
N HIS A 51 4.35 -9.54 3.98
CA HIS A 51 3.35 -10.47 3.44
C HIS A 51 3.56 -10.66 1.94
N ASN A 52 3.20 -11.84 1.41
CA ASN A 52 3.16 -12.05 -0.04
C ASN A 52 1.97 -11.36 -0.69
N ASP A 53 0.88 -11.19 0.05
CA ASP A 53 -0.36 -10.59 -0.41
C ASP A 53 -1.07 -9.90 0.78
N PRO A 54 -1.72 -8.73 0.60
CA PRO A 54 -2.47 -8.04 1.67
C PRO A 54 -3.61 -8.85 2.29
N SER A 55 -4.17 -9.82 1.56
CA SER A 55 -5.21 -10.72 2.05
C SER A 55 -4.66 -11.90 2.85
N SER A 56 -3.35 -12.16 2.78
CA SER A 56 -2.71 -13.26 3.49
C SER A 56 -2.42 -12.90 4.95
N LEU A 57 -2.61 -13.87 5.84
CA LEU A 57 -2.18 -13.78 7.24
C LEU A 57 -0.72 -14.21 7.44
N ALA A 58 -0.14 -14.87 6.43
CA ALA A 58 1.17 -15.48 6.57
C ALA A 58 2.27 -14.43 6.51
N VAL A 59 2.90 -14.21 7.67
CA VAL A 59 4.10 -13.37 7.77
C VAL A 59 5.29 -14.15 7.21
N VAL A 60 5.93 -13.59 6.17
CA VAL A 60 7.08 -14.21 5.51
C VAL A 60 8.43 -13.67 5.99
N ASN A 61 8.44 -12.46 6.55
CA ASN A 61 9.61 -11.84 7.16
C ASN A 61 9.19 -10.55 7.89
N TYR A 62 10.14 -9.75 8.35
CA TYR A 62 9.92 -8.43 8.94
C TYR A 62 10.89 -7.38 8.37
N VAL A 63 10.37 -6.16 8.22
CA VAL A 63 11.16 -4.97 7.96
C VAL A 63 11.53 -4.34 9.30
N SER A 64 12.83 -4.20 9.57
CA SER A 64 13.35 -3.54 10.77
C SER A 64 12.90 -2.07 10.83
N PRO A 65 12.75 -1.48 12.03
CA PRO A 65 12.40 -0.08 12.19
C PRO A 65 13.53 0.85 11.73
N VAL A 66 13.19 2.12 11.53
CA VAL A 66 14.06 3.25 11.20
C VAL A 66 14.74 3.11 9.83
N GLN A 67 13.94 2.83 8.79
CA GLN A 67 14.41 2.83 7.40
C GLN A 67 13.35 3.32 6.42
N ASN A 68 13.80 3.82 5.26
CA ASN A 68 12.92 4.21 4.17
C ASN A 68 12.82 3.06 3.17
N VAL A 69 11.60 2.61 2.88
CA VAL A 69 11.35 1.55 1.89
C VAL A 69 10.68 2.14 0.66
N LYS A 70 11.16 1.74 -0.52
CA LYS A 70 10.57 2.17 -1.79
C LYS A 70 9.18 1.55 -1.92
N VAL A 71 8.17 2.39 -2.15
CA VAL A 71 6.78 1.98 -2.41
C VAL A 71 6.58 1.89 -3.92
N VAL A 72 6.20 0.72 -4.39
CA VAL A 72 5.97 0.42 -5.82
C VAL A 72 4.48 0.41 -6.14
N ASN A 73 3.63 -0.04 -5.22
CA ASN A 73 2.18 0.00 -5.38
C ASN A 73 1.53 0.32 -4.04
N ALA A 74 0.32 0.87 -4.07
CA ALA A 74 -0.48 1.12 -2.88
C ALA A 74 -1.92 0.66 -3.05
N ALA A 75 -2.54 0.22 -1.96
CA ALA A 75 -3.95 -0.10 -1.88
C ALA A 75 -4.54 0.44 -0.57
N PHE A 76 -5.72 1.07 -0.68
CA PHE A 76 -6.39 1.72 0.45
C PHE A 76 -7.78 1.14 0.62
N LEU A 77 -8.11 0.66 1.82
CA LEU A 77 -9.48 0.29 2.18
C LEU A 77 -10.21 1.56 2.62
N ILE A 78 -11.24 1.95 1.89
CA ILE A 78 -11.97 3.19 2.13
C ILE A 78 -13.41 2.93 2.55
N ASN A 79 -14.00 3.88 3.27
CA ASN A 79 -15.44 3.94 3.46
C ASN A 79 -16.10 4.47 2.17
N SER A 80 -16.88 3.63 1.50
CA SER A 80 -17.63 4.01 0.30
C SER A 80 -19.13 3.83 0.49
N TYR A 81 -19.93 4.40 -0.42
CA TYR A 81 -21.38 4.19 -0.46
C TYR A 81 -21.78 2.71 -0.67
N LYS A 82 -20.85 1.83 -1.10
CA LYS A 82 -21.04 0.38 -1.20
C LYS A 82 -20.38 -0.39 -0.05
N GLY A 83 -20.20 0.27 1.10
CA GLY A 83 -19.45 -0.24 2.25
C GLY A 83 -17.94 -0.18 2.05
N HIS A 84 -17.18 -0.93 2.83
CA HIS A 84 -15.71 -0.95 2.70
C HIS A 84 -15.30 -1.53 1.34
N LYS A 85 -14.47 -0.76 0.61
CA LYS A 85 -13.94 -1.13 -0.71
C LYS A 85 -12.52 -0.65 -0.88
N TRP A 86 -11.77 -1.36 -1.71
CA TRP A 86 -10.37 -1.03 -2.00
C TRP A 86 -10.26 -0.08 -3.18
N VAL A 87 -9.39 0.92 -3.06
CA VAL A 87 -8.85 1.70 -4.17
C VAL A 87 -7.38 1.31 -4.34
N ARG A 88 -7.02 0.89 -5.55
CA ARG A 88 -5.64 0.52 -5.90
C ARG A 88 -4.99 1.63 -6.69
N LEU A 89 -3.75 1.94 -6.34
CA LEU A 89 -2.90 2.95 -6.96
C LEU A 89 -1.62 2.25 -7.44
N PRO A 90 -1.59 1.75 -8.68
CA PRO A 90 -0.38 1.15 -9.23
C PRO A 90 0.71 2.23 -9.37
N GLY A 91 1.92 1.96 -8.89
CA GLY A 91 2.97 2.97 -8.73
C GLY A 91 4.22 2.76 -9.59
N GLU A 92 4.38 1.64 -10.31
CA GLU A 92 5.44 1.49 -11.32
C GLU A 92 5.21 0.19 -12.12
N GLU A 93 4.41 0.26 -13.18
CA GLU A 93 4.73 -0.54 -14.36
C GLU A 93 5.60 0.35 -15.23
N LEU A 94 6.80 -0.11 -15.58
CA LEU A 94 7.63 0.57 -16.58
C LEU A 94 6.92 0.38 -17.92
N THR A 95 6.06 1.34 -18.24
CA THR A 95 5.24 1.27 -19.43
C THR A 95 5.86 2.10 -20.54
N SER A 96 5.99 1.52 -21.73
CA SER A 96 6.56 2.20 -22.89
C SER A 96 5.64 3.26 -23.50
N ASN A 97 4.38 3.34 -23.06
CA ASN A 97 3.42 4.33 -23.54
C ASN A 97 3.24 5.51 -22.58
N TRP A 98 3.03 6.69 -23.18
CA TRP A 98 2.87 7.97 -22.49
C TRP A 98 1.65 8.02 -21.54
N TYR A 99 0.55 7.36 -21.91
CA TYR A 99 -0.69 7.40 -21.14
C TYR A 99 -0.56 6.71 -19.79
N GLU A 100 0.09 5.56 -19.76
CA GLU A 100 0.36 4.81 -18.53
C GLU A 100 1.36 5.55 -17.63
N HIS A 101 2.36 6.23 -18.21
CA HIS A 101 3.26 7.10 -17.44
C HIS A 101 2.51 8.25 -16.74
N LYS A 102 1.55 8.90 -17.43
CA LYS A 102 0.71 9.93 -16.83
C LYS A 102 -0.14 9.38 -15.67
N LEU A 103 -0.69 8.17 -15.81
CA LEU A 103 -1.45 7.52 -14.74
C LEU A 103 -0.57 7.21 -13.52
N VAL A 104 0.65 6.73 -13.72
CA VAL A 104 1.62 6.48 -12.64
C VAL A 104 1.92 7.76 -11.86
N LEU A 105 2.16 8.88 -12.55
CA LEU A 105 2.41 10.17 -11.90
C LEU A 105 1.19 10.68 -11.11
N GLN A 106 -0.02 10.54 -11.66
CA GLN A 106 -1.25 10.89 -10.94
C GLN A 106 -1.46 10.03 -9.69
N ASN A 107 -1.22 8.72 -9.80
CA ASN A 107 -1.31 7.81 -8.67
C ASN A 107 -0.30 8.18 -7.57
N ARG A 108 0.93 8.52 -7.94
CA ARG A 108 1.95 8.99 -7.00
C ARG A 108 1.54 10.25 -6.28
N ALA A 109 1.09 11.26 -7.02
CA ALA A 109 0.62 12.51 -6.44
C ALA A 109 -0.55 12.27 -5.45
N MET A 110 -1.47 11.35 -5.78
CA MET A 110 -2.54 10.94 -4.86
C MET A 110 -2.03 10.28 -3.58
N ILE A 111 -0.96 9.48 -3.66
CA ILE A 111 -0.39 8.81 -2.47
C ILE A 111 0.44 9.80 -1.64
N ASP A 112 1.31 10.59 -2.25
CA ASP A 112 2.22 11.52 -1.57
C ASP A 112 1.50 12.72 -0.95
N THR A 113 0.64 13.39 -1.72
CA THR A 113 0.01 14.65 -1.29
C THR A 113 -1.47 14.50 -0.93
N GLY A 114 -2.09 13.39 -1.35
CA GLY A 114 -3.52 13.15 -1.16
C GLY A 114 -3.85 12.29 0.06
N PHE A 115 -2.93 11.45 0.53
CA PHE A 115 -3.13 10.61 1.70
C PHE A 115 -2.59 11.29 2.96
N ASN A 116 -3.38 11.24 4.04
CA ASN A 116 -2.99 11.71 5.36
C ASN A 116 -3.30 10.60 6.36
N ALA A 117 -2.26 9.92 6.85
CA ALA A 117 -2.38 8.80 7.76
C ALA A 117 -2.84 9.23 9.16
N SER A 118 -2.46 10.43 9.60
CA SER A 118 -2.87 10.99 10.90
C SER A 118 -4.37 11.22 11.00
N ASN A 119 -4.99 11.74 9.93
CA ASN A 119 -6.43 11.95 9.85
C ASN A 119 -7.17 10.73 9.28
N ALA A 120 -6.44 9.73 8.79
CA ALA A 120 -6.97 8.56 8.09
C ALA A 120 -7.87 8.97 6.90
N THR A 121 -7.37 9.87 6.05
CA THR A 121 -8.12 10.39 4.88
C THR A 121 -7.32 10.29 3.60
N LEU A 122 -8.01 10.08 2.47
CA LEU A 122 -7.43 10.09 1.13
C LEU A 122 -8.23 11.03 0.22
N LYS A 123 -7.55 11.99 -0.40
CA LYS A 123 -8.13 12.83 -1.47
C LYS A 123 -8.06 12.09 -2.80
N VAL A 124 -9.21 11.60 -3.25
CA VAL A 124 -9.38 11.03 -4.59
C VAL A 124 -9.57 12.18 -5.59
N SER A 125 -8.61 12.39 -6.49
CA SER A 125 -8.63 13.51 -7.46
C SER A 125 -9.47 13.23 -8.70
N ASP A 126 -9.60 11.97 -9.09
CA ASP A 126 -10.22 11.51 -10.33
C ASP A 126 -11.14 10.32 -10.06
N LYS A 127 -12.05 10.00 -10.98
CA LYS A 127 -12.91 8.82 -10.84
C LYS A 127 -12.06 7.54 -10.77
N ARG A 128 -12.23 6.73 -9.73
CA ARG A 128 -11.48 5.47 -9.52
C ARG A 128 -12.40 4.27 -9.40
N ASN A 129 -11.90 3.11 -9.84
CA ASN A 129 -12.56 1.83 -9.61
C ASN A 129 -12.45 1.44 -8.13
N LEU A 130 -13.50 0.81 -7.64
CA LEU A 130 -13.54 0.16 -6.34
C LEU A 130 -13.35 -1.34 -6.53
N TYR A 131 -12.68 -1.99 -5.58
CA TYR A 131 -12.39 -3.42 -5.62
C TYR A 131 -12.80 -4.13 -4.33
N HIS A 132 -13.03 -5.44 -4.44
CA HIS A 132 -13.33 -6.29 -3.28
C HIS A 132 -12.09 -6.62 -2.46
N THR A 133 -10.94 -6.75 -3.13
CA THR A 133 -9.64 -7.07 -2.54
C THR A 133 -8.61 -5.99 -2.85
N ALA A 134 -7.52 -5.93 -2.08
CA ALA A 134 -6.42 -4.99 -2.31
C ALA A 134 -5.68 -5.27 -3.62
N VAL A 135 -5.62 -6.55 -4.01
CA VAL A 135 -4.99 -7.05 -5.25
C VAL A 135 -6.06 -7.81 -6.05
N PRO A 136 -6.92 -7.12 -6.81
CA PRO A 136 -8.00 -7.74 -7.56
C PRO A 136 -7.44 -8.68 -8.63
N GLN A 137 -8.05 -9.86 -8.75
CA GLN A 137 -7.78 -10.77 -9.87
C GLN A 137 -8.44 -10.24 -11.15
N SER A 138 -7.90 -10.61 -12.32
CA SER A 138 -8.44 -10.16 -13.62
C SER A 138 -9.88 -10.61 -13.87
N SER A 139 -10.32 -11.69 -13.21
CA SER A 139 -11.69 -12.21 -13.27
C SER A 139 -12.66 -11.52 -12.30
N GLU A 140 -12.16 -10.70 -11.35
CA GLU A 140 -13.03 -9.93 -10.46
C GLU A 140 -13.68 -8.78 -11.24
N GLY A 141 -15.00 -8.78 -11.31
CA GLY A 141 -15.74 -7.64 -11.86
C GLY A 141 -15.50 -6.36 -11.04
N ILE A 142 -15.76 -5.20 -11.65
CA ILE A 142 -15.65 -3.90 -10.96
C ILE A 142 -16.94 -3.65 -10.18
N PRO A 143 -16.95 -3.73 -8.82
CA PRO A 143 -18.17 -3.51 -8.04
C PRO A 143 -18.70 -2.08 -8.08
N GLY A 144 -17.88 -1.11 -8.44
CA GLY A 144 -18.31 0.29 -8.54
C GLY A 144 -17.15 1.24 -8.77
N THR A 145 -17.48 2.52 -8.72
CA THR A 145 -16.49 3.60 -8.83
C THR A 145 -16.72 4.65 -7.75
N VAL A 146 -15.66 5.38 -7.40
CA VAL A 146 -15.68 6.53 -6.52
C VAL A 146 -15.32 7.78 -7.33
N SER A 147 -16.17 8.80 -7.27
CA SER A 147 -15.91 10.11 -7.90
C SER A 147 -14.95 10.94 -7.05
N PRO A 148 -14.33 12.00 -7.60
CA PRO A 148 -13.41 12.86 -6.85
C PRO A 148 -14.01 13.38 -5.54
N GLN A 149 -13.37 13.04 -4.42
CA GLN A 149 -13.77 13.46 -3.08
C GLN A 149 -12.69 13.07 -2.06
N THR A 150 -12.79 13.59 -0.85
CA THR A 150 -12.01 13.08 0.29
C THR A 150 -12.78 11.94 0.95
N VAL A 151 -12.12 10.80 1.15
CA VAL A 151 -12.70 9.60 1.76
C VAL A 151 -11.94 9.22 3.03
N ASP A 152 -12.65 8.61 3.98
CA ASP A 152 -12.03 7.96 5.14
C ASP A 152 -11.33 6.67 4.71
N VAL A 153 -10.13 6.46 5.26
CA VAL A 153 -9.29 5.27 5.05
C VAL A 153 -9.26 4.45 6.32
N ARG A 154 -9.51 3.15 6.20
CA ARG A 154 -9.41 2.18 7.31
C ARG A 154 -8.08 1.45 7.31
N GLN A 155 -7.58 1.11 6.12
CA GLN A 155 -6.33 0.39 5.95
C GLN A 155 -5.53 0.96 4.78
N ALA A 156 -4.21 0.95 4.90
CA ALA A 156 -3.28 1.23 3.83
C ALA A 156 -2.29 0.07 3.69
N TRP A 157 -2.08 -0.37 2.46
CA TRP A 157 -1.14 -1.43 2.12
C TRP A 157 -0.19 -0.93 1.05
N TYR A 158 1.10 -1.18 1.26
CA TYR A 158 2.16 -0.79 0.34
C TYR A 158 2.93 -2.01 -0.12
N GLU A 159 3.08 -2.16 -1.43
CA GLU A 159 4.03 -3.09 -2.01
C GLU A 159 5.40 -2.42 -2.07
N ILE A 160 6.40 -3.06 -1.51
CA ILE A 160 7.75 -2.53 -1.37
C ILE A 160 8.78 -3.48 -1.98
N GLU A 161 9.90 -2.92 -2.42
CA GLU A 161 11.05 -3.72 -2.89
C GLU A 161 11.84 -4.26 -1.70
N THR A 162 12.15 -5.56 -1.73
CA THR A 162 12.95 -6.25 -0.72
C THR A 162 13.91 -7.24 -1.39
N TRP A 163 14.89 -7.77 -0.67
CA TRP A 163 15.77 -8.84 -1.20
C TRP A 163 15.03 -10.16 -1.45
N LEU A 164 13.86 -10.36 -0.82
CA LEU A 164 12.94 -11.47 -1.09
C LEU A 164 12.03 -11.21 -2.31
N GLY A 165 12.31 -10.16 -3.08
CA GLY A 165 11.42 -9.64 -4.12
C GLY A 165 10.35 -8.70 -3.54
N ARG A 166 9.33 -8.38 -4.34
CA ARG A 166 8.24 -7.50 -3.90
C ARG A 166 7.42 -8.16 -2.79
N LYS A 167 7.09 -7.38 -1.76
CA LYS A 167 6.34 -7.79 -0.58
C LYS A 167 5.44 -6.67 -0.09
N TRP A 168 4.43 -7.02 0.69
CA TRP A 168 3.45 -6.08 1.20
C TRP A 168 3.65 -5.78 2.69
N ILE A 169 3.50 -4.52 3.06
CA ILE A 169 3.36 -4.05 4.44
C ILE A 169 2.00 -3.38 4.61
N GLY A 170 1.39 -3.56 5.79
CA GLY A 170 0.07 -3.03 6.10
C GLY A 170 0.07 -2.02 7.23
N TYR A 171 -0.93 -1.16 7.22
CA TYR A 171 -1.28 -0.18 8.25
C TYR A 171 -2.78 -0.22 8.49
N GLN A 172 -3.19 -0.27 9.75
CA GLN A 172 -4.57 0.03 10.14
C GLN A 172 -4.61 1.46 10.60
N LEU A 173 -5.69 2.18 10.28
CA LEU A 173 -5.86 3.58 10.64
C LEU A 173 -7.13 3.79 11.48
N ARG A 174 -8.20 3.03 11.22
CA ARG A 174 -9.49 3.05 11.94
C ARG A 174 -10.24 1.71 11.88
#